data_AF-A0A804PHN5-F1
#
_entry.id   AF-A0A804PHN5-F1
#
_cell.length_a   1.000
_cell.length_b   1.000
_cell.length_c   1.000
_cell.angle_alpha   90.00
_cell.angle_beta   90.00
_cell.angle_gamma   90.00
#
_symmetry.space_group_name_H-M   'P 1'
#
loop_
_entity.id
_entity.type
_entity.pdbx_description
1 polymer ?
#
loop_
_entity_poly.entity_id
_entity_poly.type
_entity_poly.pdbx_seq_one_letter_code
_entity_poly.pdbx_strand_id
1 'polypeptide(L)'
;MTSAHYSLENSNVTVINACDLFKQPLRGSRPDHIVVILRGLPGSGKSYLAKALRDLEVDNGANAPRIHSMDDYFMIEVEKKVEDTEGPKSSSASKGRRQLTKKVIEYCYEPEMEETYRSSMLKAFSKTLDEGNFTFVIEIRL
;
A
#
# COMPACT_ATOMS: atom_id res chain seq x y z
N MET A 1 16.07 31.80 8.86
CA MET A 1 15.30 30.79 8.11
C MET A 1 14.29 30.23 9.10
N THR A 2 13.03 30.55 8.88
CA THR A 2 11.92 30.44 9.84
C THR A 2 11.55 28.97 10.10
N SER A 3 11.72 28.53 11.35
CA SER A 3 11.18 27.27 11.86
C SER A 3 9.67 27.44 12.02
N ALA A 4 8.89 26.81 11.14
CA ALA A 4 7.44 26.75 11.27
C ALA A 4 7.10 25.75 12.38
N HIS A 5 6.77 26.29 13.55
CA HIS A 5 6.19 25.58 14.67
C HIS A 5 4.75 25.16 14.28
N TYR A 6 4.54 23.90 13.89
CA TYR A 6 3.20 23.36 13.74
C TYR A 6 2.66 23.01 15.13
N SER A 7 2.02 23.98 15.79
CA SER A 7 1.23 23.73 16.99
C SER A 7 -0.02 22.94 16.61
N LEU A 8 -0.09 21.68 17.05
CA LEU A 8 -1.25 20.81 16.91
C LEU A 8 -2.31 21.21 17.97
N GLU A 9 -2.84 22.42 17.90
CA GLU A 9 -3.86 22.89 18.84
C GLU A 9 -5.23 22.23 18.55
N ASN A 10 -5.72 21.48 19.54
CA ASN A 10 -7.10 21.02 19.73
C ASN A 10 -7.87 20.59 18.47
N SER A 11 -7.55 19.41 17.95
CA SER A 11 -8.46 18.70 17.05
C SER A 11 -9.68 18.22 17.85
N ASN A 12 -10.85 18.81 17.58
CA ASN A 12 -12.13 18.22 18.00
C ASN A 12 -12.24 16.84 17.35
N VAL A 13 -11.94 15.78 18.10
CA VAL A 13 -12.03 14.41 17.61
C VAL A 13 -13.51 14.03 17.53
N THR A 14 -14.03 14.00 16.31
CA THR A 14 -15.39 13.51 16.03
C THR A 14 -15.35 12.04 15.63
N VAL A 15 -16.14 11.23 16.32
CA VAL A 15 -16.35 9.82 15.96
C VAL A 15 -17.59 9.75 15.09
N ILE A 16 -17.44 9.30 13.85
CA ILE A 16 -18.52 9.13 12.88
C ILE A 16 -18.56 7.69 12.37
N ASN A 17 -19.73 7.24 11.91
CA ASN A 17 -19.83 5.93 11.28
C ASN A 17 -19.18 5.97 9.91
N ALA A 18 -18.33 4.98 9.60
CA ALA A 18 -17.70 4.87 8.29
C ALA A 18 -18.72 4.77 7.14
N CYS A 19 -19.90 4.17 7.38
CA CYS A 19 -20.97 4.09 6.39
C CYS A 19 -21.41 5.48 5.92
N ASP A 20 -21.46 6.45 6.82
CA ASP A 20 -21.90 7.81 6.49
C ASP A 20 -20.90 8.52 5.57
N LEU A 21 -19.63 8.11 5.63
CA LEU A 21 -18.56 8.66 4.79
C LEU A 21 -18.54 8.03 3.38
N PHE A 22 -18.87 6.74 3.26
CA PHE A 22 -18.68 6.00 2.01
C PHE A 22 -19.98 5.64 1.27
N LYS A 23 -21.15 5.72 1.92
CA LYS A 23 -22.44 5.36 1.34
C LYS A 23 -23.31 6.59 1.10
N GLN A 24 -24.16 6.52 0.07
CA GLN A 24 -25.21 7.51 -0.11
C GLN A 24 -26.25 7.41 1.03
N PRO A 25 -26.90 8.53 1.41
CA PRO A 25 -26.84 9.87 0.80
C PRO A 25 -25.69 10.75 1.31
N LEU A 26 -25.09 10.44 2.47
CA LEU A 26 -24.13 11.31 3.16
C LEU A 26 -22.76 11.40 2.47
N ARG A 27 -22.43 10.47 1.57
CA ARG A 27 -21.27 10.60 0.67
C ARG A 27 -21.22 11.95 -0.07
N GLY A 28 -22.37 12.54 -0.41
CA GLY A 28 -22.44 13.84 -1.09
C GLY A 28 -22.03 15.03 -0.22
N SER A 29 -22.03 14.87 1.11
CA SER A 29 -21.58 15.89 2.07
C SER A 29 -20.12 15.71 2.51
N ARG A 30 -19.44 14.69 1.97
CA ARG A 30 -18.02 14.41 2.26
C ARG A 30 -17.14 15.50 1.66
N PRO A 31 -16.03 15.89 2.32
CA PRO A 31 -15.01 16.74 1.71
C PRO A 31 -14.47 16.17 0.39
N ASP A 32 -14.10 17.05 -0.53
CA ASP A 32 -13.58 16.67 -1.86
C ASP A 32 -12.27 15.88 -1.77
N HIS A 33 -11.42 16.20 -0.80
CA HIS A 33 -10.17 15.49 -0.54
C HIS A 33 -10.17 14.88 0.85
N ILE A 34 -10.04 13.55 0.92
CA ILE A 34 -9.98 12.82 2.18
C ILE A 34 -8.76 11.91 2.26
N VAL A 35 -8.24 11.79 3.48
CA VAL A 35 -7.17 10.86 3.84
C VAL A 35 -7.70 9.89 4.89
N VAL A 36 -7.46 8.61 4.68
CA VAL A 36 -7.76 7.56 5.66
C VAL A 36 -6.46 6.90 6.11
N ILE A 37 -6.21 6.92 7.42
CA ILE A 37 -5.06 6.26 8.03
C ILE A 37 -5.55 5.01 8.76
N LEU A 38 -5.22 3.84 8.23
CA LEU A 38 -5.54 2.55 8.82
C LEU A 38 -4.41 2.12 9.76
N ARG A 39 -4.70 2.06 11.06
CA ARG A 39 -3.76 1.59 12.10
C ARG A 39 -4.23 0.28 12.71
N GLY A 40 -3.28 -0.55 13.13
CA GLY A 40 -3.57 -1.80 13.83
C GLY A 40 -2.49 -2.85 13.65
N LEU A 41 -2.56 -3.93 14.43
CA LEU A 41 -1.58 -5.01 14.43
C LEU A 41 -1.41 -5.69 13.05
N PRO A 42 -0.26 -6.30 12.75
CA PRO A 42 -0.10 -7.16 11.58
C PRO A 42 -1.21 -8.22 11.52
N GLY A 43 -1.75 -8.50 10.33
CA GLY A 43 -2.82 -9.50 10.16
C GLY A 43 -4.23 -9.06 10.56
N SER A 44 -4.44 -7.84 11.08
CA SER A 44 -5.78 -7.33 11.45
C SER A 44 -6.72 -7.03 10.27
N GLY A 45 -6.27 -7.24 9.03
CA GLY A 45 -7.07 -7.04 7.82
C GLY A 45 -7.02 -5.62 7.24
N LYS A 46 -6.08 -4.76 7.63
CA LYS A 46 -5.93 -3.39 7.08
C LYS A 46 -5.86 -3.37 5.54
N SER A 47 -5.03 -4.23 4.95
CA SER A 47 -4.86 -4.31 3.49
C SER A 47 -6.11 -4.85 2.81
N TYR A 48 -6.88 -5.71 3.49
CA TYR A 48 -8.19 -6.15 3.01
C TYR A 48 -9.19 -4.99 3.01
N LEU A 49 -9.26 -4.23 4.11
CA LEU A 49 -10.15 -3.07 4.21
C LEU A 49 -9.78 -1.97 3.22
N ALA A 50 -8.50 -1.69 3.01
CA ALA A 50 -8.04 -0.72 2.01
C ALA A 50 -8.47 -1.10 0.59
N LYS A 51 -8.37 -2.39 0.24
CA LYS A 51 -8.87 -2.91 -1.05
C LYS A 51 -10.39 -2.79 -1.15
N ALA A 52 -11.12 -3.18 -0.10
CA ALA A 52 -12.57 -3.05 -0.07
C ALA A 52 -13.04 -1.58 -0.20
N LEU A 53 -12.34 -0.63 0.43
CA LEU A 53 -12.60 0.81 0.29
C LEU A 53 -12.30 1.29 -1.12
N ARG A 54 -11.23 0.80 -1.74
CA ARG A 54 -10.90 1.10 -3.14
C ARG A 54 -11.99 0.61 -4.08
N ASP A 55 -12.41 -0.65 -3.93
CA ASP A 55 -13.45 -1.24 -4.78
C ASP A 55 -14.78 -0.50 -4.58
N LEU A 56 -15.13 -0.16 -3.33
CA LEU A 56 -16.31 0.64 -3.01
C LEU A 56 -16.28 2.04 -3.65
N GLU A 57 -15.14 2.73 -3.66
CA GLU A 57 -15.03 4.06 -4.28
C GLU A 57 -15.14 3.98 -5.81
N VAL A 58 -14.56 2.94 -6.42
CA VAL A 58 -14.65 2.66 -7.86
C VAL A 58 -16.07 2.27 -8.27
N ASP A 59 -16.75 1.42 -7.50
CA ASP A 59 -18.14 1.02 -7.73
C ASP A 59 -19.10 2.22 -7.67
N ASN A 60 -18.77 3.20 -6.84
CA ASN A 60 -19.50 4.47 -6.74
C ASN A 60 -19.14 5.47 -7.87
N GLY A 61 -18.39 5.05 -8.89
CA GLY A 61 -18.04 5.82 -10.09
C GLY A 61 -16.95 6.87 -9.88
N ALA A 62 -16.23 6.84 -8.75
CA ALA A 62 -15.11 7.74 -8.50
C ALA A 62 -13.76 7.09 -8.85
N ASN A 63 -12.71 7.91 -8.89
CA ASN A 63 -11.36 7.44 -9.16
C ASN A 63 -10.86 6.52 -8.03
N ALA A 64 -10.10 5.49 -8.40
CA ALA A 64 -9.54 4.57 -7.42
C ALA A 64 -8.59 5.31 -6.46
N PRO A 65 -8.73 5.13 -5.13
CA PRO A 65 -7.86 5.78 -4.16
C PRO A 65 -6.42 5.30 -4.28
N ARG A 66 -5.49 6.19 -3.92
CA ARG A 66 -4.06 5.85 -3.81
C ARG A 66 -3.80 5.20 -2.46
N ILE A 67 -3.27 3.99 -2.46
CA ILE A 67 -2.92 3.26 -1.23
C ILE A 67 -1.40 3.31 -1.05
N HIS A 68 -0.94 3.73 0.12
CA HIS A 68 0.44 3.64 0.57
C HIS A 68 0.51 2.64 1.73
N SER A 69 1.31 1.59 1.59
CA SER A 69 1.47 0.56 2.62
C SER A 69 2.92 0.46 3.08
N MET A 70 3.13 0.38 4.39
CA MET A 70 4.46 0.06 4.92
C MET A 70 4.95 -1.31 4.43
N ASP A 71 4.03 -2.27 4.24
CA ASP A 71 4.37 -3.63 3.82
C ASP A 71 5.04 -3.67 2.43
N ASP A 72 4.80 -2.66 1.58
CA ASP A 72 5.42 -2.56 0.25
C ASP A 72 6.95 -2.38 0.33
N TYR A 73 7.47 -1.88 1.46
CA TYR A 73 8.91 -1.74 1.70
C TYR A 73 9.56 -3.03 2.21
N PHE A 74 8.78 -3.98 2.73
CA PHE A 74 9.28 -5.26 3.25
C PHE A 74 9.18 -6.39 2.22
N MET A 75 8.39 -6.21 1.17
CA MET A 75 8.20 -7.20 0.10
C MET A 75 9.15 -6.92 -1.07
N ILE A 76 10.17 -7.76 -1.23
CA ILE A 76 11.16 -7.62 -2.30
C ILE A 76 10.86 -8.64 -3.42
N GLU A 77 10.84 -8.18 -4.67
CA GLU A 77 10.82 -9.08 -5.83
C GLU A 77 12.20 -9.69 -6.04
N VAL A 78 12.32 -11.00 -5.83
CA VAL A 78 13.55 -11.76 -6.03
C VAL A 78 13.39 -12.70 -7.23
N GLU A 79 14.34 -12.66 -8.17
CA GLU A 79 14.38 -13.61 -9.27
C GLU A 79 15.12 -14.89 -8.85
N LYS A 80 14.38 -15.98 -8.67
CA LYS A 80 14.98 -17.30 -8.42
C LYS A 80 15.15 -18.04 -9.74
N LYS A 81 16.38 -18.47 -10.02
CA LYS A 81 16.68 -19.40 -11.10
C LYS A 81 16.23 -20.79 -10.67
N VAL A 82 15.27 -21.37 -11.38
CA VAL A 82 14.87 -22.76 -11.18
C VAL A 82 15.86 -23.61 -11.98
N GLU A 83 16.79 -24.28 -11.31
CA GLU A 83 17.56 -25.35 -11.93
C GLU A 83 16.71 -26.63 -11.90
N ASP A 84 16.25 -27.08 -13.08
CA ASP A 84 15.70 -28.42 -13.26
C ASP A 84 16.73 -29.45 -12.79
N THR A 85 16.59 -29.93 -11.56
CA THR A 85 17.26 -31.14 -11.08
C THR A 85 16.27 -32.29 -11.17
N GLU A 86 15.92 -32.65 -12.41
CA GLU A 86 15.35 -33.96 -12.71
C GLU A 86 16.46 -34.79 -13.35
N GLY A 87 16.94 -35.82 -12.64
CA GLY A 87 17.64 -36.93 -13.27
C GLY A 87 16.79 -38.19 -13.17
N PRO A 88 17.10 -39.28 -13.92
CA PRO A 88 17.79 -39.36 -15.21
C PRO A 88 16.98 -40.20 -16.24
N LYS A 89 17.22 -40.01 -17.55
CA LYS A 89 17.42 -41.06 -18.59
C LYS A 89 17.22 -40.56 -20.03
N SER A 90 17.90 -41.29 -20.91
CA SER A 90 17.78 -41.42 -22.37
C SER A 90 18.17 -40.24 -23.26
N SER A 91 19.38 -40.39 -23.82
CA SER A 91 19.71 -40.33 -25.26
C SER A 91 19.06 -39.27 -26.15
N SER A 92 19.97 -38.48 -26.76
CA SER A 92 19.91 -37.83 -28.07
C SER A 92 18.98 -36.63 -28.28
N ALA A 93 19.57 -35.64 -28.95
CA ALA A 93 18.99 -34.47 -29.62
C ALA A 93 18.68 -33.21 -28.76
N SER A 94 19.63 -32.27 -28.84
CA SER A 94 19.44 -30.81 -28.87
C SER A 94 18.43 -30.20 -27.88
N LYS A 95 18.84 -30.03 -26.62
CA LYS A 95 18.03 -29.38 -25.57
C LYS A 95 18.49 -27.94 -25.36
N GLY A 96 17.84 -27.00 -26.06
CA GLY A 96 17.89 -25.58 -25.71
C GLY A 96 17.23 -25.37 -24.34
N ARG A 97 18.04 -25.36 -23.28
CA ARG A 97 17.61 -25.18 -21.89
C ARG A 97 17.16 -23.73 -21.70
N ARG A 98 15.86 -23.46 -21.92
CA ARG A 98 15.24 -22.19 -21.50
C ARG A 98 15.24 -22.15 -19.97
N GLN A 99 16.17 -21.40 -19.40
CA GLN A 99 16.14 -21.04 -17.97
C GLN A 99 14.84 -20.27 -17.71
N LEU A 100 13.92 -20.86 -16.95
CA LEU A 100 12.70 -20.20 -16.50
C LEU A 100 13.03 -19.46 -15.20
N THR A 101 13.22 -18.14 -15.25
CA THR A 101 13.34 -17.32 -14.04
C THR A 101 11.95 -17.12 -13.44
N LYS A 102 11.78 -17.49 -12.17
CA LYS A 102 10.54 -17.26 -11.44
C LYS A 102 10.73 -16.05 -10.54
N LYS A 103 9.89 -15.02 -10.72
CA LYS A 103 9.78 -13.91 -9.76
C LYS A 103 9.06 -14.41 -8.52
N VAL A 104 9.70 -14.32 -7.36
CA VAL A 104 9.16 -14.70 -6.06
C VAL A 104 9.20 -13.47 -5.17
N ILE A 105 8.09 -13.15 -4.50
CA ILE A 105 8.05 -12.07 -3.51
C ILE A 105 8.55 -12.67 -2.19
N GLU A 106 9.65 -12.13 -1.66
CA GLU A 106 10.19 -12.51 -0.35
C GLU A 106 9.98 -11.38 0.65
N TYR A 107 9.65 -11.75 1.88
CA TYR A 107 9.53 -10.83 2.99
C TYR A 107 10.90 -10.67 3.66
N CYS A 108 11.49 -9.47 3.56
CA CYS A 108 12.72 -9.09 4.24
C CYS A 108 12.41 -7.91 5.17
N TYR A 109 12.38 -8.18 6.48
CA TYR A 109 12.29 -7.13 7.50
C TYR A 109 13.68 -6.84 8.06
N GLU A 110 14.16 -5.63 7.78
CA GLU A 110 15.43 -5.10 8.28
C GLU A 110 15.13 -4.01 9.32
N PRO A 111 15.19 -4.31 10.63
CA PRO A 111 14.80 -3.35 11.67
C PRO A 111 15.65 -2.07 11.64
N GLU A 112 16.92 -2.17 11.25
CA GLU A 112 17.84 -1.03 11.10
C GLU A 112 17.38 -0.05 10.01
N MET A 113 16.66 -0.54 9.00
CA MET A 113 16.17 0.25 7.87
C MET A 113 14.75 0.79 8.08
N GLU A 114 14.07 0.39 9.15
CA GLU A 114 12.66 0.73 9.38
C GLU A 114 12.41 2.24 9.44
N GLU A 115 13.30 3.00 10.07
CA GLU A 115 13.17 4.46 10.14
C GLU A 115 13.32 5.11 8.76
N THR A 116 14.19 4.55 7.92
CA THR A 116 14.37 4.99 6.53
C THR A 116 13.13 4.67 5.70
N TYR A 117 12.52 3.49 5.87
CA TYR A 117 11.29 3.12 5.19
C TYR A 117 10.11 3.99 5.63
N ARG A 118 9.97 4.25 6.93
CA ARG A 118 8.97 5.18 7.48
C ARG A 118 9.13 6.58 6.90
N SER A 119 10.35 7.09 6.85
CA SER A 119 10.65 8.40 6.27
C SER A 119 10.36 8.45 4.78
N SER A 120 10.68 7.39 4.04
CA SER A 120 10.43 7.28 2.60
C SER A 120 8.93 7.20 2.29
N MET A 121 8.18 6.40 3.06
CA MET A 121 6.74 6.27 2.95
C MET A 121 6.05 7.61 3.25
N LEU A 122 6.43 8.26 4.35
CA LEU A 122 5.89 9.58 4.69
C LEU A 122 6.18 10.61 3.60
N LYS A 123 7.39 10.63 3.04
CA LYS A 123 7.73 11.53 1.92
C LYS A 123 6.88 11.25 0.67
N ALA A 124 6.70 9.98 0.31
CA ALA A 124 5.87 9.60 -0.83
C ALA A 124 4.40 9.95 -0.61
N PHE A 125 3.92 9.75 0.62
CA PHE A 125 2.58 10.12 1.04
C PHE A 125 2.37 11.64 1.00
N SER A 126 3.24 12.43 1.65
CA SER A 126 3.20 13.90 1.61
C SER A 126 3.25 14.43 0.18
N LYS A 127 4.14 13.89 -0.67
CA LYS A 127 4.19 14.26 -2.08
C LYS A 127 2.87 13.99 -2.81
N THR A 128 2.21 12.86 -2.52
CA THR A 128 0.89 12.53 -3.10
C THR A 128 -0.17 13.55 -2.67
N LEU A 129 -0.12 14.02 -1.43
CA LEU A 129 -1.02 15.05 -0.93
C LEU A 129 -0.73 16.41 -1.56
N ASP A 130 0.55 16.79 -1.66
CA ASP A 130 0.99 18.07 -2.23
C ASP A 130 0.63 18.18 -3.72
N GLU A 131 0.71 17.06 -4.45
CA GLU A 131 0.30 16.99 -5.85
C GLU A 131 -1.22 17.16 -6.03
N GLY A 132 -2.03 16.81 -5.03
CA GLY A 132 -3.50 16.97 -5.07
C GLY A 132 -4.22 16.13 -6.13
N ASN A 133 -3.51 15.25 -6.84
CA ASN A 133 -4.04 14.47 -7.96
C ASN A 133 -5.10 13.42 -7.55
N PHE A 134 -5.13 13.06 -6.27
CA PHE A 134 -6.06 12.08 -5.72
C PHE A 134 -6.99 12.73 -4.71
N THR A 135 -8.29 12.57 -4.92
CA THR A 135 -9.34 12.99 -3.98
C THR A 135 -9.47 12.05 -2.79
N PHE A 136 -8.94 10.83 -2.89
CA PHE A 136 -8.96 9.85 -1.82
C PHE A 136 -7.61 9.13 -1.74
N VAL A 137 -6.94 9.25 -0.59
CA VAL A 137 -5.67 8.59 -0.28
C VAL A 137 -5.83 7.74 0.99
N ILE A 138 -5.23 6.55 1.00
CA ILE A 138 -5.23 5.61 2.12
C ILE A 138 -3.78 5.33 2.52
N GLU A 139 -3.45 5.49 3.80
CA GLU A 139 -2.18 5.10 4.39
C GLU A 139 -2.42 3.90 5.32
N ILE A 140 -1.66 2.81 5.14
CA ILE A 140 -1.65 1.66 6.05
C ILE A 140 -0.40 1.75 6.91
N ARG A 141 -0.63 1.83 8.23
CA ARG A 141 0.44 1.91 9.24
C ARG A 141 0.27 0.81 10.29
N LEU A 142 1.41 0.35 10.80
CA LEU A 142 1.51 -0.53 11.96
C LEU A 142 1.40 0.27 13.26
#